data_AF-A0A5C9DPR3-F1
#
_entry.id   AF-A0A5C9DPR3-F1
#
_cell.length_a   1.000
_cell.length_b   1.000
_cell.length_c   1.000
_cell.angle_alpha   90.00
_cell.angle_beta   90.00
_cell.angle_gamma   90.00
#
_symmetry.space_group_name_H-M   'P 1'
#
loop_
_entity.id
_entity.type
_entity.pdbx_description
1 polymer ?
#
loop_
_entity_poly.entity_id
_entity_poly.type
_entity_poly.pdbx_seq_one_letter_code
_entity_poly.pdbx_strand_id
1 'polypeptide(L)'
;MIHPGSLVLHKNQAGVVRSISDGKLLVEISKGEEARKLRDKDVSLVHPGPLSALPPPRIDGDFETAFEMLFGDPAESGATLCTEWKELSEIVFGDFSPGSALACVIEAQAGKMFRIADGKPIGISKAEREASLAKEEEKVREAKAREAFILGMKAAVKGGGAFAPTPSAKQNVHRWPRK
;
A
#
# COMPACT_ATOMS: atom_id res chain seq x y z
N MET A 1 -2.60 24.93 -12.34
CA MET A 1 -3.56 25.76 -11.57
C MET A 1 -4.72 24.87 -11.17
N ILE A 2 -5.01 24.77 -9.87
CA ILE A 2 -6.09 23.93 -9.33
C ILE A 2 -7.42 24.69 -9.44
N HIS A 3 -8.45 24.05 -9.96
CA HIS A 3 -9.79 24.61 -10.14
C HIS A 3 -10.87 23.57 -9.79
N PRO A 4 -12.14 23.97 -9.63
CA PRO A 4 -13.23 23.01 -9.47
C PRO A 4 -13.24 21.99 -10.62
N GLY A 5 -13.31 20.71 -10.28
CA GLY A 5 -13.18 19.59 -11.21
C GLY A 5 -11.76 19.09 -11.44
N SER A 6 -10.74 19.64 -10.77
CA SER A 6 -9.40 19.07 -10.79
C SER A 6 -9.30 17.79 -9.96
N LEU A 7 -8.50 16.82 -10.43
CA LEU A 7 -8.09 15.63 -9.69
C LEU A 7 -6.83 15.97 -8.89
N VAL A 8 -6.87 15.76 -7.59
CA VAL A 8 -5.77 16.08 -6.68
C VAL A 8 -5.45 14.90 -5.77
N LEU A 9 -4.22 14.90 -5.24
CA LEU A 9 -3.75 13.99 -4.20
C LEU A 9 -3.72 14.69 -2.86
N HIS A 10 -4.29 14.06 -1.83
CA HIS A 10 -4.09 14.43 -0.44
C HIS A 10 -3.72 13.20 0.37
N LYS A 11 -2.56 13.21 1.03
CA LYS A 11 -2.05 12.05 1.81
C LYS A 11 -2.10 10.74 1.02
N ASN A 12 -1.61 10.78 -0.22
CA ASN A 12 -1.63 9.68 -1.18
C ASN A 12 -3.03 9.22 -1.63
N GLN A 13 -4.13 9.86 -1.22
CA GLN A 13 -5.48 9.54 -1.68
C GLN A 13 -5.92 10.49 -2.79
N ALA A 14 -6.46 9.94 -3.88
CA ALA A 14 -7.02 10.74 -4.97
C ALA A 14 -8.37 11.34 -4.57
N GLY A 15 -8.64 12.57 -4.98
CA GLY A 15 -9.91 13.24 -4.75
C GLY A 15 -10.21 14.31 -5.80
N VAL A 16 -11.46 14.71 -5.89
CA VAL A 16 -11.93 15.73 -6.84
C VAL A 16 -12.25 17.03 -6.11
N VAL A 17 -11.74 18.15 -6.64
CA VAL A 17 -12.05 19.49 -6.13
C VAL A 17 -13.49 19.84 -6.49
N ARG A 18 -14.34 20.07 -5.49
CA ARG A 18 -15.76 20.44 -5.66
C ARG A 18 -15.95 21.93 -5.81
N SER A 19 -15.26 22.71 -4.98
CA SER A 19 -15.30 24.16 -5.04
C SER A 19 -14.07 24.75 -4.36
N ILE A 20 -13.86 26.04 -4.59
CA ILE A 20 -12.80 26.83 -3.96
C ILE A 20 -13.48 27.99 -3.25
N SER A 21 -13.24 28.13 -1.95
CA SER A 21 -13.84 29.16 -1.09
C SER A 21 -12.80 29.63 -0.07
N ASP A 22 -12.63 30.94 0.06
CA ASP A 22 -11.69 31.57 1.02
C ASP A 22 -10.25 31.03 0.94
N GLY A 23 -9.76 30.76 -0.27
CA GLY A 23 -8.41 30.20 -0.50
C GLY A 23 -8.25 28.74 -0.03
N LYS A 24 -9.35 28.04 0.25
CA LYS A 24 -9.40 26.61 0.58
C LYS A 24 -10.12 25.84 -0.52
N LEU A 25 -9.64 24.63 -0.77
CA LEU A 25 -10.21 23.65 -1.69
C LEU A 25 -11.17 22.75 -0.91
N LEU A 26 -12.40 22.59 -1.37
CA LEU A 26 -13.28 21.51 -0.92
C LEU A 26 -12.99 20.28 -1.78
N VAL A 27 -12.40 19.24 -1.20
CA VAL A 27 -11.98 18.03 -1.91
C VAL A 27 -12.78 16.83 -1.43
N GLU A 28 -13.43 16.14 -2.35
CA GLU A 28 -14.11 14.87 -2.09
C GLU A 28 -13.17 13.71 -2.47
N ILE A 29 -12.74 12.92 -1.49
CA ILE A 29 -11.78 11.81 -1.66
C ILE A 29 -12.50 10.51 -2.03
N SER A 30 -13.69 10.30 -1.49
CA SER A 30 -14.50 9.11 -1.77
C SER A 30 -15.93 9.53 -2.09
N LYS A 31 -16.57 8.81 -3.02
CA LYS A 31 -17.93 9.11 -3.44
C LYS A 31 -18.89 9.08 -2.25
N GLY A 32 -19.45 10.22 -1.89
CA GLY A 32 -20.42 10.36 -0.79
C GLY A 32 -19.83 10.68 0.59
N GLU A 33 -18.51 10.87 0.71
CA GLU A 33 -17.92 11.45 1.92
C GLU A 33 -18.03 12.98 1.94
N GLU A 34 -18.07 13.56 3.13
CA GLU A 34 -18.01 15.02 3.28
C GLU A 34 -16.71 15.58 2.68
N ALA A 35 -16.85 16.62 1.87
CA ALA A 35 -15.70 17.27 1.25
C ALA A 35 -14.80 17.92 2.31
N ARG A 36 -13.51 17.57 2.27
CA ARG A 36 -12.51 18.09 3.21
C ARG A 36 -12.03 19.47 2.76
N LYS A 37 -11.92 20.40 3.71
CA LYS A 37 -11.33 21.73 3.50
C LYS A 37 -9.80 21.63 3.56
N LEU A 38 -9.14 21.71 2.41
CA LEU A 38 -7.68 21.62 2.27
C LEU A 38 -7.10 22.93 1.74
N ARG A 39 -5.83 23.24 2.04
CA ARG A 39 -5.13 24.34 1.38
C ARG A 39 -4.45 23.83 0.12
N ASP A 40 -4.18 24.74 -0.82
CA ASP A 40 -3.45 24.44 -2.07
C ASP A 40 -2.11 23.72 -1.82
N LYS A 41 -1.38 24.12 -0.77
CA LYS A 41 -0.11 23.47 -0.36
C LYS A 41 -0.26 22.06 0.22
N ASP A 42 -1.46 21.69 0.68
CA ASP A 42 -1.72 20.39 1.31
C ASP A 42 -2.16 19.33 0.29
N VAL A 43 -2.23 19.72 -1.00
CA VAL A 43 -2.62 18.86 -2.11
C VAL A 43 -1.62 18.95 -3.26
N SER A 44 -1.61 17.92 -4.10
CA SER A 44 -0.82 17.90 -5.33
C SER A 44 -1.73 17.66 -6.53
N LEU A 45 -1.54 18.42 -7.60
CA LEU A 45 -2.36 18.30 -8.80
C LEU A 45 -1.98 17.02 -9.56
N VAL A 46 -2.97 16.15 -9.79
CA VAL A 46 -2.81 14.95 -10.62
C VAL A 46 -3.30 15.21 -12.04
N HIS A 47 -4.49 15.78 -12.18
CA HIS A 47 -5.08 16.07 -13.50
C HIS A 47 -5.92 17.36 -13.43
N PRO A 48 -5.84 18.26 -14.42
CA PRO A 48 -6.55 19.54 -14.39
C PRO A 48 -8.07 19.40 -14.35
N GLY A 49 -8.65 18.37 -14.97
CA GLY A 49 -10.09 18.15 -15.04
C GLY A 49 -10.64 18.38 -16.45
N PRO A 50 -11.96 18.63 -16.63
CA PRO A 50 -12.98 18.77 -15.59
C PRO A 50 -13.58 17.43 -15.14
N LEU A 51 -13.78 17.25 -13.83
CA LEU A 51 -14.39 16.07 -13.22
C LEU A 51 -15.60 16.44 -12.36
N SER A 52 -16.71 15.75 -12.59
CA SER A 52 -17.90 15.80 -11.73
C SER A 52 -17.92 14.71 -10.66
N ALA A 53 -17.02 13.74 -10.72
CA ALA A 53 -16.78 12.70 -9.73
C ALA A 53 -15.44 12.02 -10.06
N LEU A 54 -14.95 11.15 -9.17
CA LEU A 54 -13.81 10.30 -9.51
C LEU A 54 -14.18 9.43 -10.73
N PRO A 55 -13.36 9.45 -11.81
CA PRO A 55 -13.59 8.62 -12.98
C PRO A 55 -13.30 7.14 -12.66
N PRO A 56 -13.78 6.19 -13.48
CA PRO A 56 -13.23 4.84 -13.44
C PRO A 56 -11.76 4.86 -13.89
N PRO A 57 -10.87 4.09 -13.24
CA PRO A 57 -9.50 3.96 -13.70
C PRO A 57 -9.46 3.15 -15.00
N ARG A 58 -8.52 3.50 -15.88
CA ARG A 58 -8.20 2.68 -17.05
C ARG A 58 -7.47 1.40 -16.63
N ILE A 59 -7.66 0.35 -17.42
CA ILE A 59 -7.11 -1.00 -17.17
C ILE A 59 -6.23 -1.52 -18.31
N ASP A 60 -6.16 -0.78 -19.41
CA ASP A 60 -5.49 -1.13 -20.66
C ASP A 60 -4.05 -0.58 -20.73
N GLY A 61 -3.46 -0.24 -19.59
CA GLY A 61 -2.12 0.37 -19.51
C GLY A 61 -1.01 -0.65 -19.32
N ASP A 62 0.14 -0.37 -19.93
CA ASP A 62 1.37 -1.17 -19.75
C ASP A 62 2.37 -0.42 -18.85
N PHE A 63 2.30 -0.71 -17.55
CA PHE A 63 3.17 -0.11 -16.55
C PHE A 63 4.59 -0.68 -16.56
N GLU A 64 4.78 -1.90 -17.05
CA GLU A 64 6.08 -2.57 -17.07
C GLU A 64 6.96 -1.97 -18.14
N THR A 65 6.45 -1.90 -19.38
CA THR A 65 7.13 -1.21 -20.48
C THR A 65 7.34 0.27 -20.14
N ALA A 66 6.34 0.96 -19.56
CA ALA A 66 6.49 2.36 -19.18
C ALA A 66 7.59 2.58 -18.14
N PHE A 67 7.73 1.67 -17.17
CA PHE A 67 8.78 1.73 -16.17
C PHE A 67 10.17 1.59 -16.80
N GLU A 68 10.36 0.63 -17.69
CA GLU A 68 11.61 0.43 -18.43
C GLU A 68 11.96 1.65 -19.29
N MET A 69 10.97 2.24 -19.94
CA MET A 69 11.16 3.45 -20.76
C MET A 69 11.54 4.68 -19.94
N LEU A 70 10.89 4.88 -18.79
CA LEU A 70 11.12 6.06 -17.94
C LEU A 70 12.43 5.99 -17.17
N PHE A 71 12.78 4.81 -16.68
CA PHE A 71 13.82 4.67 -15.67
C PHE A 71 14.98 3.75 -16.07
N GLY A 72 14.84 3.00 -17.18
CA GLY A 72 15.88 2.08 -17.66
C GLY A 72 16.32 1.08 -16.60
N ASP A 73 17.52 0.52 -16.77
CA ASP A 73 18.17 -0.23 -15.70
C ASP A 73 18.73 0.77 -14.66
N PRO A 74 18.23 0.79 -13.41
CA PRO A 74 18.68 1.74 -12.38
C PRO A 74 20.15 1.57 -11.99
N ALA A 75 20.85 0.55 -12.51
CA ALA A 75 22.30 0.38 -12.34
C ALA A 75 23.15 1.34 -13.19
N GLU A 76 22.63 1.81 -14.33
CA GLU A 76 23.38 2.66 -15.29
C GLU A 76 23.12 4.16 -15.06
N SER A 77 22.00 4.49 -14.43
CA SER A 77 21.55 5.87 -14.25
C SER A 77 21.41 6.19 -12.78
N GLY A 78 22.39 6.91 -12.22
CA GLY A 78 22.26 7.59 -10.92
C GLY A 78 21.21 8.71 -10.90
N ALA A 79 20.24 8.66 -11.81
CA ALA A 79 19.22 9.67 -11.99
C ALA A 79 18.04 9.46 -11.05
N THR A 80 17.47 10.59 -10.65
CA THR A 80 16.22 10.69 -9.91
C THR A 80 15.12 9.90 -10.62
N LEU A 81 14.62 8.83 -9.99
CA LEU A 81 13.49 8.03 -10.48
C LEU A 81 12.14 8.77 -10.33
N CYS A 82 12.08 10.07 -10.58
CA CYS A 82 10.86 10.88 -10.40
C CYS A 82 10.35 11.37 -11.75
N THR A 83 9.03 11.32 -11.95
CA THR A 83 8.35 11.82 -13.15
C THR A 83 7.08 12.60 -12.76
N GLU A 84 6.38 13.17 -13.73
CA GLU A 84 5.10 13.85 -13.55
C GLU A 84 3.93 12.91 -13.88
N TRP A 85 2.76 13.13 -13.26
CA TRP A 85 1.56 12.32 -13.53
C TRP A 85 1.15 12.31 -15.01
N LYS A 86 1.33 13.45 -15.68
CA LYS A 86 1.04 13.60 -17.10
C LYS A 86 1.94 12.69 -17.95
N GLU A 87 3.25 12.80 -17.73
CA GLU A 87 4.25 12.03 -18.46
C GLU A 87 4.05 10.52 -18.26
N LEU A 88 3.85 10.09 -17.00
CA LEU A 88 3.56 8.69 -16.70
C LEU A 88 2.29 8.20 -17.42
N SER A 89 1.22 9.00 -17.44
CA SER A 89 -0.03 8.62 -18.11
C SER A 89 0.14 8.51 -19.63
N GLU A 90 0.86 9.46 -20.24
CA GLU A 90 1.13 9.47 -21.69
C GLU A 90 1.98 8.27 -22.11
N ILE A 91 2.93 7.84 -21.28
CA ILE A 91 3.77 6.67 -21.58
C ILE A 91 2.99 5.37 -21.39
N VAL A 92 2.22 5.24 -20.30
CA VAL A 92 1.49 3.99 -19.99
C VAL A 92 0.29 3.78 -20.92
N PHE A 93 -0.44 4.85 -21.27
CA PHE A 93 -1.73 4.75 -21.95
C PHE A 93 -1.77 5.44 -23.32
N GLY A 94 -0.75 6.21 -23.68
CA GLY A 94 -0.74 7.03 -24.90
C GLY A 94 -1.51 8.35 -24.80
N ASP A 95 -2.18 8.62 -23.68
CA ASP A 95 -2.89 9.88 -23.43
C ASP A 95 -2.97 10.25 -21.95
N PHE A 96 -3.14 11.55 -21.72
CA PHE A 96 -3.43 12.12 -20.42
C PHE A 96 -4.92 12.45 -20.31
N SER A 97 -5.70 11.45 -19.88
CA SER A 97 -7.10 11.57 -19.51
C SER A 97 -7.27 11.40 -18.00
N PRO A 98 -8.41 11.81 -17.43
CA PRO A 98 -8.64 11.62 -16.00
C PRO A 98 -8.60 10.15 -15.55
N GLY A 99 -9.01 9.23 -16.44
CA GLY A 99 -8.99 7.79 -16.17
C GLY A 99 -7.58 7.19 -16.22
N SER A 100 -6.70 7.64 -17.14
CA SER A 100 -5.30 7.23 -17.16
C SER A 100 -4.55 7.78 -15.96
N ALA A 101 -4.73 9.06 -15.64
CA ALA A 101 -4.11 9.68 -14.49
C ALA A 101 -4.51 9.02 -13.16
N LEU A 102 -5.79 8.66 -12.99
CA LEU A 102 -6.25 7.92 -11.82
C LEU A 102 -5.65 6.51 -11.76
N ALA A 103 -5.54 5.80 -12.88
CA ALA A 103 -4.93 4.48 -12.92
C ALA A 103 -3.45 4.53 -12.48
N CYS A 104 -2.70 5.53 -12.94
CA CYS A 104 -1.32 5.75 -12.49
C CYS A 104 -1.23 6.00 -10.98
N VAL A 105 -2.17 6.76 -10.40
CA VAL A 105 -2.22 6.97 -8.94
C VAL A 105 -2.49 5.68 -8.19
N ILE A 106 -3.44 4.86 -8.66
CA ILE A 106 -3.76 3.57 -8.04
C ILE A 106 -2.56 2.62 -8.08
N GLU A 107 -1.86 2.55 -9.21
CA GLU A 107 -0.64 1.74 -9.32
C GLU A 107 0.46 2.24 -8.37
N ALA A 108 0.65 3.56 -8.27
CA ALA A 108 1.60 4.15 -7.33
C ALA A 108 1.20 3.98 -5.85
N GLN A 109 -0.09 3.88 -5.54
CA GLN A 109 -0.58 3.52 -4.21
C GLN A 109 -0.33 2.05 -3.88
N ALA A 110 -0.44 1.16 -4.88
CA ALA A 110 -0.16 -0.26 -4.72
C ALA A 110 1.32 -0.53 -4.43
N GLY A 111 2.23 0.35 -4.84
CA GLY A 111 3.63 0.29 -4.43
C GLY A 111 4.43 -0.82 -5.11
N LYS A 112 4.01 -1.29 -6.29
CA LYS A 112 4.66 -2.40 -7.00
C LYS A 112 5.85 -1.92 -7.83
N MET A 113 5.60 -1.07 -8.82
CA MET A 113 6.62 -0.48 -9.69
C MET A 113 6.84 0.99 -9.39
N PHE A 114 5.77 1.69 -9.01
CA PHE A 114 5.79 3.10 -8.67
C PHE A 114 5.34 3.30 -7.22
N ARG A 115 5.80 4.38 -6.61
CA ARG A 115 5.32 4.88 -5.31
C ARG A 115 5.06 6.38 -5.38
N ILE A 116 4.25 6.88 -4.46
CA ILE A 116 4.01 8.32 -4.33
C ILE A 116 5.01 8.91 -3.32
N ALA A 117 5.78 9.91 -3.74
CA ALA A 117 6.54 10.76 -2.83
C ALA A 117 6.45 12.22 -3.26
N ASP A 118 6.27 13.10 -2.28
CA ASP A 118 6.07 14.55 -2.50
C ASP A 118 5.01 14.88 -3.55
N GLY A 119 3.96 14.06 -3.63
CA GLY A 119 2.86 14.23 -4.56
C GLY A 119 3.16 13.85 -6.01
N LYS A 120 4.29 13.18 -6.26
CA LYS A 120 4.72 12.73 -7.60
C LYS A 120 4.94 11.22 -7.66
N PRO A 121 4.80 10.61 -8.84
CA PRO A 121 5.18 9.22 -9.06
C PRO A 121 6.70 9.08 -9.07
N ILE A 122 7.19 8.11 -8.29
CA ILE A 122 8.59 7.73 -8.24
C ILE A 122 8.73 6.24 -8.55
N GLY A 123 9.66 5.88 -9.44
CA GLY A 123 9.99 4.49 -9.73
C GLY A 123 10.66 3.79 -8.53
N ILE A 124 10.32 2.53 -8.31
CA ILE A 124 10.92 1.68 -7.28
C ILE A 124 12.03 0.84 -7.92
N SER A 125 13.25 0.97 -7.41
CA SER A 125 14.40 0.23 -7.92
C SER A 125 14.20 -1.29 -7.80
N LYS A 126 14.87 -2.06 -8.64
CA LYS A 126 14.82 -3.53 -8.60
C LYS A 126 15.25 -4.08 -7.24
N ALA A 127 16.32 -3.52 -6.65
CA ALA A 127 16.80 -3.88 -5.32
C ALA A 127 15.75 -3.64 -4.22
N GLU A 128 15.03 -2.52 -4.28
CA GLU A 128 13.94 -2.24 -3.33
C GLU A 128 12.72 -3.15 -3.55
N ARG A 129 12.39 -3.48 -4.80
CA ARG A 129 11.32 -4.44 -5.13
C ARG A 129 11.62 -5.84 -4.57
N GLU A 130 12.82 -6.36 -4.80
CA GLU A 130 13.26 -7.66 -4.27
C GLU A 130 13.29 -7.69 -2.73
N ALA A 131 13.77 -6.61 -2.09
CA ALA A 131 13.74 -6.49 -0.64
C ALA A 131 12.31 -6.42 -0.06
N SER A 132 11.36 -5.86 -0.79
CA SER A 132 9.95 -5.77 -0.38
C SER A 132 9.24 -7.11 -0.52
N LEU A 133 9.48 -7.84 -1.61
CA LEU A 133 8.99 -9.21 -1.81
C LEU A 133 9.51 -10.16 -0.73
N ALA A 134 10.79 -10.09 -0.37
CA ALA A 134 11.36 -10.91 0.70
C ALA A 134 10.67 -10.65 2.06
N LYS A 135 10.34 -9.39 2.37
CA LYS A 135 9.60 -9.02 3.59
C LYS A 135 8.14 -9.47 3.56
N GLU A 136 7.49 -9.43 2.40
CA GLU A 136 6.12 -9.93 2.26
C GLU A 136 6.06 -11.45 2.38
N GLU A 137 7.02 -12.18 1.80
CA GLU A 137 7.15 -13.62 1.97
C GLU A 137 7.37 -14.02 3.43
N GLU A 138 8.17 -13.25 4.17
CA GLU A 138 8.37 -13.45 5.60
C GLU A 138 7.08 -13.23 6.39
N LYS A 139 6.32 -12.16 6.09
CA LYS A 139 5.02 -11.89 6.72
C LYS A 139 3.98 -12.95 6.38
N VAL A 140 3.94 -13.44 5.13
CA VAL A 140 3.04 -14.53 4.72
C VAL A 140 3.41 -15.82 5.42
N ARG A 141 4.71 -16.10 5.58
CA ARG A 141 5.19 -17.27 6.33
C ARG A 141 4.84 -17.17 7.82
N GLU A 142 4.99 -15.98 8.41
CA GLU A 142 4.62 -15.73 9.80
C GLU A 142 3.10 -15.81 10.02
N ALA A 143 2.30 -15.28 9.09
CA ALA A 143 0.84 -15.38 9.14
C ALA A 143 0.37 -16.84 9.04
N LYS A 144 0.94 -17.63 8.10
CA LYS A 144 0.67 -19.07 7.99
C LYS A 144 1.10 -19.84 9.23
N ALA A 145 2.23 -19.49 9.84
CA ALA A 145 2.68 -20.10 11.09
C ALA A 145 1.75 -19.75 12.27
N ARG A 146 1.26 -18.50 12.35
CA ARG A 146 0.29 -18.06 13.36
C ARG A 146 -1.07 -18.75 13.18
N GLU A 147 -1.55 -18.91 11.94
CA GLU A 147 -2.79 -19.63 11.65
C GLU A 147 -2.69 -21.12 12.02
N ALA A 148 -1.57 -21.77 11.67
CA ALA A 148 -1.30 -23.16 12.04
C ALA A 148 -1.23 -23.33 13.58
N PHE A 149 -0.64 -22.38 14.29
CA PHE A 149 -0.58 -22.37 15.76
C PHE A 149 -1.96 -22.20 16.41
N ILE A 150 -2.78 -21.27 15.92
CA ILE A 150 -4.14 -21.06 16.42
C ILE A 150 -5.02 -22.29 16.17
N LEU A 151 -4.90 -22.94 15.00
CA LEU A 151 -5.62 -24.17 14.69
C LEU A 151 -5.18 -25.32 15.62
N GLY A 152 -3.88 -25.46 15.87
CA GLY A 152 -3.32 -26.44 16.80
C GLY A 152 -3.80 -26.23 18.25
N MET A 153 -3.81 -24.98 18.74
CA MET A 153 -4.36 -24.66 20.06
C MET A 153 -5.85 -24.97 20.18
N LYS A 154 -6.65 -24.62 19.17
CA LYS A 154 -8.09 -24.93 19.15
C LYS A 154 -8.34 -26.45 19.13
N ALA A 155 -7.52 -27.21 18.41
CA ALA A 155 -7.58 -28.67 18.41
C ALA A 155 -7.20 -29.26 19.78
N ALA A 156 -6.17 -28.72 20.45
CA ALA A 156 -5.76 -29.15 21.78
C ALA A 156 -6.82 -28.85 22.86
N VAL A 157 -7.50 -27.71 22.77
CA VAL A 157 -8.60 -27.34 23.68
C VAL A 157 -9.85 -28.19 23.43
N LYS A 158 -10.15 -28.54 22.17
CA LYS A 158 -11.30 -29.40 21.82
C LYS A 158 -11.05 -30.89 22.10
N GLY A 159 -9.79 -31.32 22.14
CA GLY A 159 -9.38 -32.70 22.44
C GLY A 159 -9.23 -33.03 23.93
N GLY A 160 -9.62 -32.13 24.84
CA GLY A 160 -9.58 -32.25 26.31
C GLY A 160 -8.94 -33.51 26.90
N GLY A 161 -7.70 -33.41 27.39
CA GLY A 161 -7.02 -34.52 28.07
C GLY A 161 -5.79 -34.11 28.89
N ALA A 162 -6.02 -33.74 30.15
CA ALA A 162 -5.12 -33.86 31.32
C ALA A 162 -3.66 -33.38 31.22
N PHE A 163 -3.41 -32.11 31.57
CA PHE A 163 -2.15 -31.77 32.25
C PHE A 163 -2.33 -32.09 33.74
N ALA A 164 -2.03 -33.33 34.13
CA ALA A 164 -2.00 -33.73 35.53
C ALA A 164 -0.72 -33.17 36.18
N PRO A 165 -0.78 -32.34 37.24
CA PRO A 165 0.38 -32.15 38.10
C PRO A 165 0.60 -33.46 38.86
N THR A 166 1.74 -34.12 38.62
CA THR A 166 2.14 -35.33 39.34
C THR A 166 2.17 -35.04 40.85
N PRO A 167 1.39 -35.74 41.69
CA PRO A 167 1.58 -35.67 43.13
C PRO A 167 2.83 -36.49 43.48
N SER A 168 3.83 -35.81 44.03
CA SER A 168 5.04 -36.44 44.60
C SER A 168 4.66 -37.51 45.61
N ALA A 169 4.85 -38.78 45.23
CA ALA A 169 4.63 -39.92 46.10
C ALA A 169 5.73 -39.97 47.16
N LYS A 170 5.29 -39.96 48.42
CA LYS A 170 6.09 -40.09 49.63
C LYS A 170 7.06 -41.27 49.53
N GLN A 171 8.37 -40.99 49.49
CA GLN A 171 9.38 -42.01 49.77
C GLN A 171 9.45 -42.24 51.28
N ASN A 172 8.81 -43.31 51.72
CA ASN A 172 9.03 -43.92 53.02
C ASN A 172 10.31 -44.77 52.92
N VAL A 173 11.43 -44.26 53.43
CA VAL A 173 12.66 -45.05 53.60
C VAL A 173 13.10 -44.96 55.05
N HIS A 174 12.60 -45.89 55.86
CA HIS A 174 13.18 -46.26 57.14
C HIS A 174 13.44 -47.77 57.12
N ARG A 175 14.68 -48.17 56.83
CA ARG A 175 15.26 -49.37 57.47
C ARG A 175 16.78 -49.39 57.34
N TRP A 176 17.43 -49.23 58.49
CA TRP A 176 18.83 -49.59 58.75
C TRP A 176 19.12 -51.06 58.44
N PRO A 177 20.40 -51.42 58.23
CA PRO A 177 20.91 -52.70 58.65
C PRO A 177 21.94 -52.55 59.80
N ARG A 178 21.72 -53.30 60.88
CA ARG A 178 22.78 -53.76 61.78
C ARG A 178 23.28 -55.11 61.27
N LYS A 179 24.58 -55.24 61.04
CA LYS A 179 25.43 -56.27 61.67
C LYS A 179 26.89 -55.92 61.43
#